data_AF-V9E3X8-F1
#
_entry.id   AF-V9E3X8-F1
#
_cell.length_a   1.000
_cell.length_b   1.000
_cell.length_c   1.000
_cell.angle_alpha   90.00
_cell.angle_beta   90.00
_cell.angle_gamma   90.00
#
_symmetry.space_group_name_H-M   'P 1'
#
loop_
_entity.id
_entity.type
_entity.pdbx_description
1 polymer ?
#
loop_
_entity_poly.entity_id
_entity_poly.type
_entity_poly.pdbx_seq_one_letter_code
_entity_poly.pdbx_strand_id
1 'polypeptide(L)'
;MITEFHQTSGIKVYNSTIDSWGFSAAITNTNHPELGFLFMIRVNVTDGVLPPGLHDADFPNNLYDIEICYSNLRELPDDLDSIWMVGTMSTANLIVSHLQYQT
;
A
#
# COMPACT_ATOMS: atom_id res chain seq x y z
N MET A 1 18.08 4.80 1.24
CA MET A 1 16.81 4.12 1.68
C MET A 1 15.81 4.13 0.54
N ILE A 2 14.63 3.47 0.64
CA ILE A 2 13.64 3.48 -0.48
C ILE A 2 13.24 4.91 -0.89
N THR A 3 13.25 5.83 0.07
CA THR A 3 13.01 7.27 -0.08
C THR A 3 13.98 8.01 -1.00
N GLU A 4 15.09 7.39 -1.41
CA GLU A 4 16.06 7.97 -2.36
C GLU A 4 15.71 7.64 -3.82
N PHE A 5 14.84 6.64 -4.06
CA PHE A 5 14.52 6.16 -5.41
C PHE A 5 13.29 6.90 -5.98
N HIS A 6 13.48 8.18 -6.33
CA HIS A 6 12.41 9.05 -6.82
C HIS A 6 11.72 8.59 -8.12
N GLN A 7 12.38 7.75 -8.90
CA GLN A 7 11.85 7.17 -10.15
C GLN A 7 11.22 5.78 -9.95
N THR A 8 10.94 5.38 -8.72
CA THR A 8 10.28 4.10 -8.45
C THR A 8 8.89 4.12 -9.06
N SER A 9 8.67 3.26 -10.06
CA SER A 9 7.39 3.15 -10.76
C SER A 9 6.43 2.15 -10.12
N GLY A 10 6.93 1.26 -9.27
CA GLY A 10 6.08 0.34 -8.53
C GLY A 10 6.80 -0.44 -7.45
N ILE A 11 6.02 -0.86 -6.45
CA ILE A 11 6.50 -1.66 -5.32
C ILE A 11 5.71 -2.97 -5.30
N LYS A 12 6.42 -4.10 -5.23
CA LYS A 12 5.82 -5.42 -5.06
C LYS A 12 6.43 -6.11 -3.86
N VAL A 13 5.60 -6.42 -2.87
CA VAL A 13 5.94 -7.27 -1.73
C VAL A 13 5.22 -8.60 -1.93
N TYR A 14 5.97 -9.69 -1.99
CA TYR A 14 5.44 -11.01 -2.28
C TYR A 14 5.88 -12.03 -1.23
N ASN A 15 4.93 -12.83 -0.74
CA ASN A 15 5.18 -13.99 0.11
C ASN A 15 6.15 -13.69 1.28
N SER A 16 5.87 -12.60 1.99
CA SER A 16 6.76 -12.02 3.00
C SER A 16 5.96 -11.62 4.24
N THR A 17 6.65 -11.47 5.37
CA THR A 17 6.08 -10.87 6.57
C THR A 17 6.73 -9.50 6.78
N ILE A 18 5.90 -8.46 6.86
CA ILE A 18 6.32 -7.10 7.17
C ILE A 18 6.21 -6.94 8.69
N ASP A 19 7.36 -6.93 9.35
CA ASP A 19 7.47 -6.67 10.79
C ASP A 19 7.16 -5.20 11.13
N SER A 20 7.67 -4.27 10.34
CA SER A 20 7.37 -2.84 10.48
C SER A 20 7.45 -2.09 9.15
N TRP A 21 6.54 -1.15 8.97
CA TRP A 21 6.55 -0.14 7.91
C TRP A 21 5.88 1.12 8.44
N GLY A 22 6.63 1.87 9.23
CA GLY A 22 6.18 3.13 9.85
C GLY A 22 6.39 4.35 8.96
N PHE A 23 6.01 5.52 9.49
CA PHE A 23 6.08 6.82 8.80
C PHE A 23 7.49 7.19 8.30
N SER A 24 8.56 6.77 8.99
CA SER A 24 9.94 7.03 8.54
C SER A 24 10.30 6.34 7.22
N ALA A 25 9.49 5.37 6.78
CA ALA A 25 9.60 4.67 5.51
C ALA A 25 8.34 4.84 4.65
N ALA A 26 7.56 5.91 4.89
CA ALA A 26 6.33 6.15 4.16
C ALA A 26 6.58 6.26 2.65
N ILE A 27 5.62 5.77 1.87
CA ILE A 27 5.53 6.16 0.47
C ILE A 27 4.85 7.53 0.43
N THR A 28 5.60 8.52 -0.03
CA THR A 28 5.10 9.89 -0.19
C THR A 28 5.27 10.34 -1.63
N ASN A 29 4.46 11.30 -2.06
CA ASN A 29 4.58 11.98 -3.33
C ASN A 29 5.92 12.75 -3.42
N THR A 30 6.39 13.33 -2.32
CA THR A 30 7.70 13.98 -2.25
C THR A 30 8.83 13.03 -2.63
N ASN A 31 8.81 11.79 -2.13
CA ASN A 31 9.91 10.84 -2.32
C ASN A 31 9.69 9.84 -3.47
N HIS A 32 8.44 9.60 -3.89
CA HIS A 32 8.08 8.61 -4.91
C HIS A 32 7.00 9.17 -5.86
N PRO A 33 7.26 10.30 -6.53
CA PRO A 33 6.27 10.95 -7.40
C PRO A 33 5.84 10.10 -8.59
N GLU A 34 6.67 9.15 -9.03
CA GLU A 34 6.42 8.28 -10.19
C GLU A 34 5.76 6.94 -9.83
N LEU A 35 5.42 6.71 -8.55
CA LEU A 35 4.91 5.42 -8.10
C LEU A 35 3.51 5.18 -8.66
N GLY A 36 3.38 4.22 -9.57
CA GLY A 36 2.12 3.88 -10.25
C GLY A 36 1.35 2.73 -9.63
N PHE A 37 2.05 1.75 -9.03
CA PHE A 37 1.41 0.58 -8.45
C PHE A 37 2.07 0.08 -7.14
N LEU A 38 1.24 -0.47 -6.26
CA LEU A 38 1.63 -1.14 -5.02
C LEU A 38 0.93 -2.50 -4.90
N PHE A 39 1.69 -3.58 -4.93
CA PHE A 39 1.16 -4.93 -4.78
C PHE A 39 1.69 -5.60 -3.51
N MET A 40 0.77 -6.00 -2.63
CA MET A 40 1.03 -6.82 -1.46
C MET A 40 0.30 -8.15 -1.60
N ILE A 41 1.01 -9.17 -2.08
CA ILE A 41 0.42 -10.49 -2.40
C ILE A 41 1.03 -11.56 -1.50
N ARG A 42 0.20 -12.29 -0.73
CA ARG A 42 0.65 -13.25 0.29
C ARG A 42 1.53 -12.57 1.35
N VAL A 43 1.12 -11.39 1.78
CA VAL A 43 1.89 -10.57 2.73
C VAL A 43 1.19 -10.57 4.09
N ASN A 44 1.92 -10.94 5.13
CA ASN A 44 1.49 -10.73 6.50
C ASN A 44 2.00 -9.40 7.03
N VAL A 45 1.12 -8.60 7.63
CA VAL A 45 1.43 -7.36 8.32
C VAL A 45 1.27 -7.56 9.83
N THR A 46 2.10 -6.87 10.61
CA THR A 46 2.01 -6.86 12.07
C THR A 46 0.62 -6.46 12.54
N ASP A 47 0.08 -7.24 13.48
CA ASP A 47 -1.26 -7.11 14.06
C ASP A 47 -2.45 -7.14 13.09
N GLY A 48 -2.22 -7.40 11.80
CA GLY A 48 -3.27 -7.38 10.78
C GLY A 48 -3.81 -5.98 10.51
N VAL A 49 -3.00 -4.93 10.73
CA VAL A 49 -3.37 -3.52 10.54
C VAL A 49 -2.63 -2.95 9.32
N LEU A 50 -3.26 -2.03 8.59
CA LEU A 50 -2.63 -1.35 7.46
C LEU A 50 -1.37 -0.61 7.97
N PRO A 51 -0.19 -0.84 7.38
CA PRO A 51 1.02 -0.20 7.87
C PRO A 51 0.94 1.34 7.80
N PRO A 52 1.40 2.09 8.83
CA PRO A 52 1.34 3.54 8.84
C PRO A 52 2.05 4.22 7.66
N GLY A 53 3.11 3.61 7.12
CA GLY A 53 3.81 4.11 5.95
C GLY A 53 2.99 4.08 4.64
N LEU A 54 1.82 3.44 4.64
CA LEU A 54 0.84 3.45 3.54
C LEU A 54 -0.33 4.42 3.79
N HIS A 55 -0.23 5.27 4.81
CA HIS A 55 -1.30 6.15 5.29
C HIS A 55 -0.76 7.56 5.62
N ASP A 56 0.24 8.02 4.86
CA ASP A 56 0.79 9.37 4.99
C ASP A 56 -0.08 10.38 4.22
N ALA A 57 -0.19 11.61 4.74
CA ALA A 57 -0.99 12.66 4.11
C ALA A 57 -0.39 13.17 2.78
N ASP A 58 0.93 13.05 2.59
CA ASP A 58 1.59 13.33 1.31
C ASP A 58 1.59 12.08 0.40
N PHE A 59 0.46 11.38 0.25
CA PHE A 59 0.40 10.11 -0.48
C PHE A 59 0.72 10.29 -1.98
N PRO A 60 1.36 9.32 -2.67
CA PRO A 60 1.76 9.48 -4.08
C PRO A 60 0.58 9.74 -5.02
N ASN A 61 0.61 10.86 -5.76
CA ASN A 61 -0.49 11.25 -6.63
C ASN A 61 -0.65 10.35 -7.87
N ASN A 62 0.43 9.74 -8.33
CA ASN A 62 0.43 8.86 -9.50
C ASN A 62 0.10 7.40 -9.14
N LEU A 63 -0.12 7.06 -7.87
CA LEU A 63 -0.41 5.69 -7.46
C LEU A 63 -1.87 5.36 -7.77
N TYR A 64 -2.10 4.68 -8.89
CA TYR A 64 -3.44 4.37 -9.40
C TYR A 64 -3.85 2.91 -9.18
N ASP A 65 -2.92 2.02 -8.82
CA ASP A 65 -3.20 0.59 -8.65
C ASP A 65 -2.67 0.06 -7.32
N ILE A 66 -3.57 -0.40 -6.45
CA ILE A 66 -3.22 -0.97 -5.15
C ILE A 66 -3.92 -2.31 -5.00
N GLU A 67 -3.13 -3.39 -4.94
CA GLU A 67 -3.64 -4.75 -4.76
C GLU A 67 -3.14 -5.33 -3.44
N ILE A 68 -4.08 -5.77 -2.59
CA ILE A 68 -3.78 -6.48 -1.33
C ILE A 68 -4.48 -7.84 -1.37
N CYS A 69 -3.75 -8.85 -1.82
CA CYS A 69 -4.30 -10.18 -2.04
C CYS A 69 -3.69 -11.19 -1.06
N TYR A 70 -4.51 -12.07 -0.49
CA TYR A 70 -4.04 -13.10 0.45
C TYR A 70 -3.21 -12.54 1.62
N SER A 71 -3.72 -11.50 2.28
CA SER A 71 -3.09 -10.89 3.46
C SER A 71 -3.85 -11.23 4.74
N ASN A 72 -3.19 -11.08 5.89
CA ASN A 72 -3.83 -11.11 7.22
C ASN A 72 -4.41 -9.74 7.64
N LEU A 73 -4.42 -8.73 6.76
CA LEU A 73 -5.06 -7.44 7.00
C LEU A 73 -6.55 -7.62 7.36
N ARG A 74 -6.98 -7.05 8.48
CA ARG A 74 -8.31 -7.26 9.07
C ARG A 74 -9.32 -6.20 8.64
N GLU A 75 -8.87 -4.95 8.58
CA GLU A 75 -9.69 -3.79 8.27
C GLU A 75 -8.85 -2.71 7.58
N LEU A 76 -9.54 -1.81 6.89
CA LEU A 76 -8.97 -0.60 6.31
C LEU A 76 -9.36 0.59 7.20
N PRO A 77 -8.51 1.63 7.30
CA PRO A 77 -8.86 2.87 8.00
C PRO A 77 -10.12 3.53 7.42
N ASP A 78 -10.93 4.16 8.26
CA ASP A 78 -12.18 4.83 7.85
C ASP A 78 -11.93 6.03 6.91
N ASP A 79 -10.75 6.65 7.00
CA ASP A 79 -10.32 7.82 6.24
C ASP A 79 -9.43 7.46 5.05
N LEU A 80 -9.33 6.17 4.70
CA LEU A 80 -8.47 5.70 3.62
C LEU A 80 -8.81 6.35 2.27
N ASP A 81 -10.09 6.61 2.01
CA ASP A 81 -10.56 7.30 0.81
C ASP A 81 -10.03 8.75 0.75
N SER A 82 -9.93 9.42 1.89
CA SER A 82 -9.38 10.77 1.98
C SER A 82 -7.86 10.85 1.78
N ILE A 83 -7.15 9.72 1.76
CA ILE A 83 -5.70 9.67 1.55
C ILE A 83 -5.37 9.04 0.19
N TRP A 84 -5.91 7.86 -0.11
CA TRP A 84 -5.63 7.17 -1.35
C TRP A 84 -6.32 7.79 -2.56
N MET A 85 -7.47 8.47 -2.40
CA MET A 85 -8.26 8.99 -3.53
C MET A 85 -8.04 10.47 -3.84
N VAL A 86 -7.15 11.16 -3.13
CA VAL A 86 -6.88 12.60 -3.35
C VAL A 86 -6.07 12.84 -4.64
N GLY A 87 -5.34 11.84 -5.16
CA GLY A 87 -4.55 11.94 -6.39
C GLY A 87 -5.02 11.08 -7.58
N THR A 88 -5.91 10.10 -7.36
CA THR A 88 -6.25 9.11 -8.38
C THR A 88 -7.22 9.66 -9.44
N MET A 89 -6.73 9.94 -10.65
CA MET A 89 -7.59 10.05 -11.82
C MET A 89 -8.23 8.70 -12.12
N SER A 90 -9.47 8.52 -11.64
CA SER A 90 -10.44 7.51 -12.07
C SER A 90 -9.94 6.05 -12.06
N THR A 91 -10.46 5.27 -11.10
CA THR A 91 -10.27 3.82 -10.88
C THR A 91 -9.01 3.40 -10.13
N ALA A 92 -9.00 3.57 -8.81
CA ALA A 92 -8.22 2.71 -7.93
C ALA A 92 -9.03 1.42 -7.70
N ASN A 93 -8.60 0.30 -8.25
CA ASN A 93 -9.21 -1.00 -7.98
C ASN A 93 -8.56 -1.62 -6.74
N LEU A 94 -9.08 -1.32 -5.55
CA LEU A 94 -8.64 -2.03 -4.35
C LEU A 94 -9.29 -3.42 -4.31
N ILE A 95 -8.54 -4.46 -4.69
CA ILE A 95 -8.97 -5.84 -4.53
C ILE A 95 -8.44 -6.36 -3.20
N VAL A 96 -9.28 -6.38 -2.16
CA VAL A 96 -9.02 -7.15 -0.94
C VAL A 96 -9.68 -8.53 -1.11
N SER A 97 -8.91 -9.51 -1.59
CA SER A 97 -9.40 -10.89 -1.73
C SER A 97 -8.98 -11.73 -0.53
N HIS A 98 -9.96 -12.13 0.29
CA HIS A 98 -9.79 -13.14 1.34
C HIS A 98 -10.28 -14.49 0.80
N LEU A 99 -9.42 -15.22 0.09
CA LEU A 99 -9.74 -16.61 -0.24
C LEU A 99 -9.41 -17.45 0.99
N GLN A 100 -10.45 -17.77 1.77
CA GLN A 100 -10.38 -18.81 2.78
C GLN A 100 -9.98 -20.10 2.05
N TYR A 101 -8.81 -20.64 2.39
CA TYR A 101 -8.48 -22.01 1.99
C TYR A 101 -9.53 -22.92 2.61
N GLN A 102 -10.41 -23.48 1.79
CA GLN A 102 -11.02 -24.75 2.14
C GLN A 102 -9.89 -25.78 2.18
N THR A 103 -9.65 -26.31 3.37
CA THR A 103 -8.85 -27.51 3.62
C THR A 103 -9.39 -28.70 2.87
#